data_AF-A0A157T5Z7-F1
#
_entry.id   AF-A0A157T5Z7-F1
#
_cell.length_a   1.000
_cell.length_b   1.000
_cell.length_c   1.000
_cell.angle_alpha   90.00
_cell.angle_beta   90.00
_cell.angle_gamma   90.00
#
_symmetry.space_group_name_H-M   'P 1'
#
loop_
_entity.id
_entity.type
_entity.pdbx_description
1 polymer ?
#
loop_
_entity_poly.entity_id
_entity_poly.type
_entity_poly.pdbx_seq_one_letter_code
_entity_poly.pdbx_strand_id
1 'polypeptide(L)'
;MLDPVKELKGFAKVHLKPGEKRRVKFALPMEALAFYDNFMRLVVEKGEYQILIGNSSENIILKDTFRIKETKPIMERRIFLSNVQIE
;
A
#
# COMPACT_ATOMS: atom_id res chain seq x y z
N MET A 1 13.87 14.07 -4.09
CA MET A 1 12.59 14.24 -3.36
C MET A 1 12.67 13.43 -2.06
N LEU A 2 12.05 13.87 -0.96
CA LEU A 2 11.89 13.06 0.26
C LEU A 2 10.48 12.44 0.22
N ASP A 3 10.40 11.11 0.16
CA ASP A 3 9.11 10.42 0.33
C ASP A 3 8.75 10.28 1.82
N PRO A 4 7.45 10.21 2.16
CA PRO A 4 7.03 9.89 3.51
C PRO A 4 7.62 8.55 3.97
N VAL A 5 8.04 8.48 5.24
CA VAL A 5 8.57 7.24 5.83
C VAL A 5 7.55 6.09 5.77
N LYS A 6 6.25 6.42 5.86
CA LYS A 6 5.12 5.49 5.70
C LYS A 6 3.98 6.23 4.99
N GLU A 7 3.22 5.53 4.15
CA GLU A 7 2.03 6.08 3.49
C GLU A 7 0.87 5.09 3.62
N LEU A 8 -0.33 5.59 3.95
CA LEU A 8 -1.53 4.75 4.04
C LEU A 8 -2.00 4.36 2.64
N LYS A 9 -1.95 3.06 2.32
CA LYS A 9 -2.38 2.53 1.02
C LYS A 9 -3.72 1.82 1.05
N GLY A 10 -4.41 1.77 2.18
CA GLY A 10 -5.74 1.17 2.28
C GLY A 10 -6.17 1.03 3.73
N PHE A 11 -7.48 1.09 3.98
CA PHE A 11 -8.05 0.84 5.30
C PHE A 11 -9.45 0.23 5.16
N ALA A 12 -9.90 -0.47 6.19
CA ALA A 12 -11.24 -1.04 6.26
C ALA A 12 -11.78 -0.85 7.67
N LYS A 13 -13.01 -0.35 7.79
CA LYS A 13 -13.75 -0.39 9.05
C LYS A 13 -14.62 -1.63 9.03
N VAL A 14 -14.34 -2.59 9.92
CA VAL A 14 -15.04 -3.87 9.99
C VAL A 14 -15.89 -3.91 11.26
N HIS A 15 -17.18 -4.16 11.11
CA HIS A 15 -18.05 -4.46 12.24
C HIS A 15 -18.02 -5.97 12.50
N LEU A 16 -17.87 -6.36 13.78
CA LEU A 16 -17.81 -7.76 14.20
C LEU A 16 -18.71 -7.96 15.42
N LYS A 17 -19.47 -9.05 15.45
CA LYS A 17 -20.12 -9.55 16.66
C LYS A 17 -19.09 -10.21 17.59
N PRO A 18 -19.40 -10.39 18.89
CA PRO A 18 -18.54 -11.14 19.79
C PRO A 18 -18.19 -12.52 19.23
N GLY A 19 -16.89 -12.82 19.12
CA GLY A 19 -16.37 -14.07 18.57
C GLY A 19 -16.36 -14.18 17.04
N GLU A 20 -16.94 -13.23 16.31
CA GLU A 20 -16.92 -13.21 14.84
C GLU A 20 -15.51 -12.88 14.33
N LYS A 21 -15.11 -13.55 13.25
CA LYS A 21 -13.89 -13.26 12.51
C LYS A 21 -14.26 -13.00 11.06
N ARG A 22 -13.65 -11.99 10.47
CA ARG A 22 -13.75 -11.69 9.04
C ARG A 22 -12.37 -11.60 8.42
N ARG A 23 -12.27 -11.94 7.13
CA ARG A 23 -11.04 -11.78 6.37
C ARG A 23 -11.13 -10.49 5.59
N VAL A 24 -10.12 -9.63 5.72
CA VAL A 24 -9.98 -8.43 4.91
C VAL A 24 -8.91 -8.67 3.86
N LYS A 25 -9.23 -8.44 2.59
CA LYS A 25 -8.32 -8.55 1.46
C LYS A 25 -8.08 -7.17 0.86
N PHE A 26 -6.81 -6.77 0.79
CA PHE A 26 -6.38 -5.55 0.11
C PHE A 26 -5.75 -5.94 -1.23
N ALA A 27 -6.28 -5.41 -2.33
CA ALA A 27 -5.66 -5.52 -3.65
C ALA A 27 -4.85 -4.24 -3.90
N LEU A 28 -3.53 -4.35 -3.78
CA LEU A 28 -2.59 -3.23 -3.92
C LEU A 28 -2.10 -3.13 -5.37
N PRO A 29 -2.62 -2.20 -6.18
CA PRO A 29 -2.17 -2.01 -7.55
C PRO A 29 -0.78 -1.36 -7.58
N MET A 30 0.03 -1.61 -8.63
CA MET A 30 1.37 -1.03 -8.73
C MET A 30 1.33 0.51 -8.78
N GLU A 31 0.29 1.07 -9.38
CA GLU A 31 0.01 2.49 -9.49
C GLU A 31 -0.12 3.16 -8.12
N ALA A 32 -0.50 2.40 -7.08
CA ALA A 32 -0.56 2.88 -5.71
C ALA A 32 0.82 3.06 -5.06
N LEU A 33 1.85 2.42 -5.60
CA LEU A 33 3.23 2.53 -5.13
C LEU A 33 4.02 3.62 -5.86
N ALA A 34 3.41 4.24 -6.87
CA ALA A 34 4.09 5.18 -7.73
C ALA A 34 4.34 6.52 -7.01
N PHE A 35 5.46 7.16 -7.34
CA PHE A 35 5.84 8.50 -6.90
C PHE A 35 6.43 9.30 -8.06
N TYR A 36 6.58 10.62 -7.87
CA TYR A 36 7.21 11.47 -8.87
C TYR A 36 8.72 11.51 -8.65
N ASP A 37 9.46 11.09 -9.68
CA ASP A 37 10.91 11.23 -9.67
C ASP A 37 11.37 12.68 -9.87
N ASN A 38 12.69 12.91 -9.86
CA ASN A 38 13.26 14.25 -10.03
C ASN A 38 13.01 14.86 -11.43
N PHE A 39 12.49 14.09 -12.38
CA PHE A 39 12.13 14.52 -13.73
C PHE A 39 10.61 14.68 -13.89
N MET A 40 9.86 14.71 -12.79
CA MET A 40 8.39 14.82 -12.77
C MET A 40 7.68 13.67 -13.50
N ARG A 41 8.31 12.49 -13.56
CA ARG A 41 7.70 11.27 -14.13
C ARG A 41 7.13 10.44 -13.00
N LEU A 42 5.91 9.94 -13.20
CA LEU A 42 5.30 8.98 -12.29
C LEU A 42 5.95 7.62 -12.50
N VAL A 43 6.64 7.10 -11.50
CA VAL A 43 7.39 5.84 -11.58
C VAL A 43 7.15 4.98 -10.34
N VAL A 44 7.28 3.67 -10.51
CA VAL A 44 7.47 2.72 -9.41
C VAL A 44 8.92 2.26 -9.48
N GLU A 45 9.71 2.53 -8.45
CA GLU A 45 11.14 2.24 -8.45
C GLU A 45 11.41 0.75 -8.15
N LYS A 46 12.49 0.21 -8.74
CA LYS A 46 13.01 -1.07 -8.28
C LYS A 46 13.48 -0.93 -6.83
N GLY A 47 13.19 -1.93 -6.02
CA GLY A 47 13.56 -1.86 -4.63
C GLY A 47 12.77 -2.80 -3.76
N GLU A 48 13.11 -2.76 -2.49
CA GLU A 48 12.40 -3.47 -1.45
C GLU A 48 11.31 -2.56 -0.88
N TYR A 49 10.09 -3.10 -0.81
CA TYR A 49 8.93 -2.41 -0.27
C TYR A 49 8.42 -3.18 0.94
N GLN A 50 8.23 -2.47 2.05
CA GLN A 50 7.66 -3.05 3.26
C GLN A 50 6.16 -2.75 3.31
N ILE A 51 5.36 -3.81 3.50
CA ILE A 51 3.93 -3.71 3.80
C ILE A 51 3.77 -3.76 5.32
N LEU A 52 3.05 -2.77 5.85
CA LEU A 52 2.74 -2.67 7.27
C LEU A 52 1.22 -2.76 7.45
N ILE A 53 0.75 -3.66 8.31
CA ILE A 53 -0.67 -3.76 8.68
C ILE A 53 -0.79 -3.49 10.18
N GLY A 54 -1.60 -2.50 10.53
CA GLY A 54 -1.81 -2.05 11.90
C GLY A 54 -3.17 -1.40 12.08
N ASN A 55 -3.54 -1.11 13.32
CA ASN A 55 -4.73 -0.31 13.64
C ASN A 55 -4.40 1.18 13.86
N SER A 56 -3.12 1.56 13.86
CA SER A 56 -2.63 2.94 13.76
C SER A 56 -1.27 2.95 13.04
N SER A 57 -0.78 4.14 12.65
CA SER A 57 0.54 4.29 12.01
C SER A 57 1.71 3.92 12.95
N GLU A 58 1.48 3.99 14.25
CA GLU A 58 2.43 3.65 15.32
C GLU A 58 2.32 2.17 15.72
N ASN A 59 1.10 1.62 15.79
CA ASN A 59 0.85 0.25 16.22
C ASN A 59 0.70 -0.71 15.04
N ILE A 60 1.82 -1.28 14.62
CA ILE A 60 1.91 -2.25 13.52
C ILE A 60 1.88 -3.69 14.05
N ILE A 61 0.94 -4.48 13.55
CA ILE A 61 0.66 -5.86 13.99
C ILE A 61 1.32 -6.88 13.08
N LEU A 62 1.26 -6.68 11.76
CA LEU A 62 1.90 -7.53 10.76
C LEU A 62 2.82 -6.71 9.87
N LYS A 63 3.92 -7.33 9.46
CA LYS A 63 4.88 -6.76 8.51
C LYS A 63 5.25 -7.84 7.51
N ASP A 64 5.35 -7.45 6.27
CA ASP A 64 5.88 -8.29 5.21
C ASP A 64 6.66 -7.41 4.23
N THR A 65 7.44 -8.05 3.37
CA THR A 65 8.33 -7.38 2.42
C THR A 65 8.23 -8.04 1.06
N PHE A 66 8.16 -7.22 0.01
CA PHE A 66 8.26 -7.69 -1.37
C PHE A 66 9.24 -6.84 -2.16
N ARG A 67 9.75 -7.39 -3.27
CA ARG A 67 10.75 -6.73 -4.10
C ARG A 67 10.22 -6.46 -5.49
N ILE A 68 10.33 -5.21 -5.92
CA ILE A 68 10.14 -4.80 -7.31
C ILE A 68 11.50 -4.89 -8.01
N LYS A 69 11.57 -5.66 -9.09
CA LYS A 69 12.83 -5.98 -9.76
C LYS A 69 13.33 -4.84 -10.67
N GLU A 70 12.41 -4.06 -11.22
CA GLU A 70 12.70 -3.06 -12.24
C GLU A 70 11.89 -1.79 -12.01
N THR A 71 12.51 -0.63 -12.27
CA THR A 71 11.83 0.65 -12.23
C THR A 71 10.94 0.77 -13.45
N LYS A 72 9.64 1.04 -13.26
CA LYS A 72 8.67 1.16 -14.34
C LYS A 72 8.01 2.54 -14.33
N PRO A 73 7.94 3.23 -15.49
CA PRO A 73 7.09 4.39 -15.62
C PRO A 73 5.62 3.95 -15.56
N ILE A 74 4.81 4.73 -14.87
CA ILE A 74 3.36 4.55 -14.80
C ILE A 74 2.75 5.57 -15.75
N MET A 75 2.15 5.08 -16.83
CA MET A 75 1.46 5.90 -17.84
C MET A 75 0.00 6.21 -17.44
N GLU A 76 -0.51 5.49 -16.45
CA GLU A 76 -1.86 5.65 -15.91
C GLU A 76 -1.91 6.69 -14.79
N ARG A 77 -3.13 7.06 -14.39
CA ARG A 77 -3.32 7.97 -13.26
C ARG A 77 -2.89 7.30 -11.96
N ARG A 78 -2.10 8.01 -11.15
CA ARG A 78 -1.76 7.57 -9.78
C ARG A 78 -3.03 7.26 -8.98
N ILE A 79 -3.08 6.07 -8.41
CA ILE A 79 -4.06 5.68 -7.40
C ILE A 79 -3.38 5.83 -6.03
N PHE A 80 -4.12 6.14 -4.97
CA PHE A 80 -3.54 6.25 -3.63
C PHE A 80 -3.98 5.10 -2.71
N LEU A 81 -5.21 4.61 -2.90
CA LEU A 81 -5.81 3.61 -2.04
C LEU A 81 -6.09 2.32 -2.81
N SER A 82 -5.79 1.22 -2.16
CA SER A 82 -6.07 -0.14 -2.58
C SER A 82 -7.55 -0.43 -2.53
N ASN A 83 -8.01 -1.30 -3.42
CA ASN A 83 -9.34 -1.87 -3.30
C ASN A 83 -9.38 -2.83 -2.11
N VAL A 84 -10.47 -2.80 -1.35
CA VAL A 84 -10.62 -3.58 -0.13
C VAL A 84 -11.88 -4.43 -0.19
N GLN A 85 -11.75 -5.72 0.11
CA GLN A 85 -12.85 -6.66 0.21
C GLN A 85 -12.89 -7.23 1.62
N ILE A 86 -14.10 -7.38 2.18
CA ILE A 86 -14.32 -7.96 3.49
C ILE A 86 -15.17 -9.22 3.28
N GLU A 87 -14.61 -10.37 3.66
CA GLU A 87 -15.25 -11.70 3.62
C GLU A 87 -15.71 -12.13 5.01
#